data_AF-A0AAV8WPF1-F1
#
_entry.id   AF-A0AAV8WPF1-F1
#
_cell.length_a   1.000
_cell.length_b   1.000
_cell.length_c   1.000
_cell.angle_alpha   90.00
_cell.angle_beta   90.00
_cell.angle_gamma   90.00
#
_symmetry.space_group_name_H-M   'P 1'
#
loop_
_entity.id
_entity.type
_entity.pdbx_description
1 polymer ?
#
loop_
_entity_poly.entity_id
_entity_poly.type
_entity_poly.pdbx_seq_one_letter_code
_entity_poly.pdbx_strand_id
1 'polypeptide(L)'
;MNDINDGRVHKIVEWAKEEGSASILLDVFDVTPGEPIQVMELSKEHKALYVASDHRVKQVDLVMCNRRYDNCLRCVHDPYCGWDKDSNVCKPYSPG
;
A
#
# COMPACT_ATOMS: atom_id res chain seq x y z
N MET A 1 -16.57 -20.24 -8.32
CA MET A 1 -15.44 -19.79 -7.49
C MET A 1 -15.94 -18.52 -6.81
N ASN A 2 -16.42 -18.63 -5.57
CA ASN A 2 -17.03 -17.50 -4.89
C ASN A 2 -15.89 -16.60 -4.41
N ASP A 3 -15.69 -15.47 -5.10
CA ASP A 3 -14.84 -14.38 -4.64
C ASP A 3 -15.49 -13.77 -3.40
N ILE A 4 -15.18 -14.32 -2.23
CA ILE A 4 -15.59 -13.74 -0.95
C ILE A 4 -14.69 -12.51 -0.76
N ASN A 5 -15.29 -11.33 -0.75
CA ASN A 5 -14.67 -10.12 -0.21
C ASN A 5 -14.24 -10.42 1.24
N ASP A 6 -12.96 -10.78 1.43
CA ASP A 6 -12.42 -11.37 2.65
C ASP A 6 -11.68 -10.35 3.54
N GLY A 7 -11.80 -9.08 3.21
CA GLY A 7 -11.22 -7.99 3.99
C GLY A 7 -9.83 -7.55 3.56
N ARG A 8 -9.37 -7.97 2.37
CA ARG A 8 -8.05 -7.64 1.85
C ARG A 8 -8.03 -6.42 0.92
N VAL A 9 -7.04 -5.55 1.09
CA VAL A 9 -6.74 -4.43 0.19
C VAL A 9 -5.50 -4.76 -0.63
N HIS A 10 -5.61 -4.71 -1.95
CA HIS A 10 -4.51 -4.95 -2.88
C HIS A 10 -3.91 -3.62 -3.31
N LYS A 11 -2.64 -3.37 -2.96
CA LYS A 11 -1.91 -2.16 -3.35
C LYS A 11 -1.24 -2.38 -4.69
N ILE A 12 -1.75 -1.73 -5.73
CA ILE A 12 -1.25 -1.84 -7.11
C ILE A 12 -0.71 -0.48 -7.52
N VAL A 13 0.46 -0.47 -8.17
CA VAL A 13 0.97 0.72 -8.87
C VAL A 13 0.85 0.50 -10.37
N GLU A 14 0.41 1.54 -11.07
CA GLU A 14 0.34 1.60 -12.53
C GLU A 14 1.19 2.77 -13.01
N TRP A 15 1.92 2.59 -14.11
CA TRP A 15 2.68 3.65 -14.75
C TRP A 15 2.57 3.56 -16.28
N ALA A 16 2.67 4.72 -16.92
CA ALA A 16 2.65 4.83 -18.37
C ALA A 16 3.97 4.32 -18.98
N LYS A 17 3.86 3.68 -20.14
CA LYS A 17 4.96 3.31 -21.03
C LYS A 17 4.82 4.06 -22.35
N GLU A 18 5.86 4.03 -23.19
CA GLU A 18 5.78 4.58 -24.55
C GLU A 18 4.61 3.99 -25.34
N GLU A 19 4.32 2.70 -25.13
CA GLU A 19 3.14 2.02 -25.65
C GLU A 19 2.34 1.39 -24.49
N GLY A 20 1.26 2.05 -24.08
CA GLY A 20 0.31 1.54 -23.07
C GLY A 20 0.69 1.84 -21.62
N SER A 21 0.29 0.94 -20.72
CA SER A 21 0.62 1.02 -19.29
C SER A 21 1.14 -0.32 -18.77
N ALA A 22 1.83 -0.27 -17.64
CA ALA A 22 2.19 -1.46 -16.89
C ALA A 22 1.79 -1.30 -15.43
N SER A 23 1.52 -2.43 -14.79
CA SER A 23 1.15 -2.47 -13.39
C SER A 23 1.86 -3.61 -12.66
N ILE A 24 2.00 -3.45 -11.36
CA ILE A 24 2.50 -4.50 -10.46
C ILE A 24 1.75 -4.44 -9.12
N LEU A 25 1.45 -5.63 -8.58
CA LEU A 25 0.97 -5.78 -7.21
C LEU A 25 2.14 -5.58 -6.25
N LEU A 26 2.09 -4.53 -5.43
CA LEU A 26 3.12 -4.20 -4.46
C LEU A 26 2.91 -4.94 -3.14
N ASP A 27 1.66 -5.02 -2.70
CA ASP A 27 1.32 -5.60 -1.41
C ASP A 27 -0.15 -6.00 -1.30
N VAL A 28 -0.45 -6.85 -0.31
CA VAL A 28 -1.81 -7.23 0.08
C VAL A 28 -1.95 -7.02 1.59
N PHE A 29 -2.83 -6.10 1.99
CA PHE A 29 -3.12 -5.83 3.39
C PHE A 29 -4.33 -6.63 3.83
N ASP A 30 -4.21 -7.38 4.92
CA ASP A 30 -5.34 -7.98 5.61
C ASP A 30 -5.91 -6.96 6.61
N VAL A 31 -7.00 -6.28 6.23
CA VAL A 31 -7.50 -5.09 6.94
C VAL A 31 -8.71 -5.42 7.81
N THR A 32 -9.66 -6.16 7.26
CA THR A 32 -10.90 -6.58 7.93
C THR A 32 -11.08 -8.10 7.82
N PRO A 33 -10.20 -8.91 8.43
CA PRO A 33 -10.16 -10.36 8.22
C PRO A 33 -11.52 -11.01 8.48
N GLY A 34 -12.05 -11.69 7.46
CA GLY A 34 -13.34 -12.38 7.53
C GLY A 34 -14.56 -11.47 7.42
N GLU A 35 -14.37 -10.17 7.15
CA GLU A 35 -15.42 -9.18 6.98
C GLU A 35 -15.27 -8.48 5.62
N PRO A 36 -16.33 -8.44 4.79
CA PRO A 36 -16.32 -7.70 3.55
C PRO A 36 -16.02 -6.21 3.76
N ILE A 37 -15.15 -5.65 2.92
CA ILE A 37 -14.95 -4.20 2.83
C ILE A 37 -16.20 -3.58 2.21
N GLN A 38 -16.81 -2.63 2.93
CA GLN A 38 -18.02 -1.93 2.52
C GLN A 38 -17.71 -0.56 1.89
N VAL A 39 -16.72 0.16 2.44
CA VAL A 39 -16.33 1.49 1.95
C VAL A 39 -14.86 1.78 2.23
N MET A 40 -14.26 2.58 1.36
CA MET A 40 -12.88 3.04 1.46
C MET A 40 -12.81 4.54 1.15
N GLU A 41 -11.98 5.27 1.87
CA GLU A 41 -11.75 6.70 1.64
C GLU A 41 -10.26 7.04 1.79
N LEU A 42 -9.73 7.86 0.88
CA LEU A 42 -8.33 8.24 0.86
C LEU A 42 -8.14 9.67 1.37
N SER A 43 -7.49 9.83 2.53
CA SER A 43 -7.13 11.14 3.05
C SER A 43 -5.73 11.56 2.60
N LYS A 44 -5.67 12.60 1.76
CA LYS A 44 -4.40 13.26 1.40
C LYS A 44 -3.79 14.01 2.59
N GLU A 45 -4.63 14.62 3.43
CA GLU A 45 -4.20 15.37 4.61
C GLU A 45 -3.49 14.48 5.62
N HIS A 46 -4.09 13.33 5.94
CA HIS A 46 -3.53 12.38 6.91
C HIS A 46 -2.58 11.35 6.28
N LYS A 47 -2.43 11.35 4.95
CA LYS A 47 -1.66 10.35 4.18
C LYS A 47 -2.06 8.92 4.57
N ALA A 48 -3.37 8.69 4.65
CA ALA A 48 -3.94 7.45 5.13
C ALA A 48 -5.13 6.99 4.27
N LEU A 49 -5.30 5.68 4.21
CA LEU A 49 -6.46 5.00 3.67
C LEU A 49 -7.35 4.55 4.83
N TYR A 50 -8.59 4.98 4.84
CA TYR A 50 -9.61 4.50 5.77
C TYR A 50 -10.42 3.40 5.09
N VAL A 51 -10.58 2.27 5.76
CA VAL A 51 -11.31 1.10 5.26
C VAL A 51 -12.32 0.69 6.31
N ALA A 52 -13.58 0.50 5.92
CA ALA A 52 -14.63 0.11 6.83
C ALA A 52 -15.35 -1.17 6.36
N SER A 53 -15.68 -2.01 7.33
CA SER A 53 -16.67 -3.08 7.21
C SER A 53 -17.90 -2.72 8.07
N ASP A 54 -18.86 -3.63 8.17
CA ASP A 54 -20.03 -3.46 9.04
C ASP A 54 -19.68 -3.40 10.54
N HIS A 55 -18.51 -3.88 10.94
CA HIS A 55 -18.13 -4.03 12.36
C HIS A 55 -16.92 -3.21 12.78
N ARG A 56 -16.10 -2.72 11.84
CA ARG A 56 -14.89 -1.97 12.18
C ARG A 56 -14.51 -0.94 11.13
N VAL A 57 -13.75 0.06 11.58
CA VAL A 57 -13.02 1.00 10.73
C VAL A 57 -11.53 0.84 11.03
N LYS A 58 -10.72 0.79 9.99
CA LYS A 58 -9.26 0.73 10.07
C LYS A 58 -8.64 1.88 9.30
N GLN A 59 -7.59 2.45 9.87
CA GLN A 59 -6.70 3.39 9.20
C GLN A 59 -5.43 2.63 8.80
N VAL A 60 -5.04 2.75 7.53
CA VAL A 60 -3.82 2.20 6.96
C VAL A 60 -2.96 3.36 6.46
N ASP A 61 -1.75 3.53 7.01
CA ASP A 61 -0.84 4.58 6.58
C ASP A 61 -0.37 4.31 5.14
N LEU A 62 -0.32 5.33 4.28
CA LEU A 62 0.16 5.16 2.91
C LEU A 62 1.69 4.98 2.85
N VAL A 63 2.40 5.57 3.82
CA VAL A 63 3.87 5.60 3.91
C VAL A 63 4.34 4.68 5.04
N MET A 64 4.49 3.39 4.75
CA MET A 64 4.89 2.37 5.73
C MET A 64 6.34 1.90 5.57
N CYS A 65 7.18 2.63 4.83
CA CYS A 65 8.49 2.22 4.33
C CYS A 65 9.32 1.37 5.31
N ASN A 66 9.77 1.95 6.43
CA ASN A 66 10.61 1.26 7.41
C ASN A 66 9.87 0.13 8.15
N ARG A 67 8.57 0.29 8.37
CA ARG A 67 7.75 -0.70 9.10
C ARG A 67 7.41 -1.93 8.24
N ARG A 68 7.32 -1.76 6.92
CA ARG A 68 6.81 -2.77 6.00
C ARG A 68 7.89 -3.45 5.17
N TYR A 69 8.99 -2.76 4.89
CA TYR A 69 10.06 -3.25 4.02
C TYR A 69 11.41 -3.16 4.72
N ASP A 70 12.02 -4.32 4.94
CA ASP A 70 13.33 -4.51 5.58
C ASP A 70 14.47 -4.74 4.57
N ASN A 71 14.14 -4.69 3.27
CA ASN A 71 15.11 -4.94 2.20
C ASN A 71 14.90 -3.98 1.03
N CYS A 72 16.00 -3.71 0.33
CA CYS A 72 16.05 -2.79 -0.80
C CYS A 72 15.06 -3.17 -1.91
N LEU A 73 15.01 -4.45 -2.30
CA LEU A 73 14.19 -4.91 -3.43
C LEU A 73 12.72 -4.54 -3.25
N ARG A 74 12.12 -4.82 -2.08
CA ARG A 74 10.74 -4.45 -1.81
C ARG A 74 10.56 -2.95 -1.61
N CYS A 75 11.53 -2.30 -0.96
CA CYS A 75 11.48 -0.88 -0.66
C CYS A 75 11.36 -0.02 -1.92
N VAL A 76 12.19 -0.27 -2.94
CA VAL A 76 12.28 0.58 -4.14
C VAL A 76 11.10 0.43 -5.11
N HIS A 77 10.25 -0.58 -4.92
CA HIS A 77 9.05 -0.77 -5.73
C HIS A 77 7.86 0.08 -5.23
N ASP A 78 7.86 0.50 -3.96
CA ASP A 78 6.78 1.31 -3.41
C ASP A 78 7.03 2.80 -3.70
N PRO A 79 6.14 3.50 -4.44
CA PRO A 79 6.39 4.88 -4.88
C PRO A 79 6.47 5.89 -3.72
N TYR A 80 6.07 5.51 -2.51
CA TYR A 80 6.23 6.34 -1.32
C TYR A 80 7.59 6.17 -0.62
N CYS A 81 8.44 5.24 -1.08
CA CYS A 81 9.61 4.78 -0.36
C CYS A 81 10.89 4.85 -1.19
N GLY A 82 12.02 4.92 -0.50
CA GLY A 82 13.36 4.84 -1.06
C GLY A 82 14.33 4.14 -0.10
N TRP A 83 15.27 3.39 -0.65
CA TRP A 83 16.28 2.70 0.16
C TRP A 83 17.45 3.65 0.45
N ASP A 84 17.73 3.87 1.74
CA ASP A 84 18.93 4.55 2.17
C ASP A 84 20.05 3.53 2.33
N LYS A 85 21.04 3.59 1.43
CA LYS A 85 22.17 2.65 1.40
C LYS A 85 23.09 2.81 2.61
N ASP A 86 23.28 4.03 3.11
CA ASP A 86 24.24 4.33 4.17
C ASP A 86 23.73 3.83 5.52
N SER A 87 22.43 3.99 5.77
CA SER A 87 21.79 3.50 6.99
C SER A 87 21.12 2.14 6.84
N ASN A 88 21.12 1.55 5.64
CA ASN A 88 20.57 0.23 5.33
C ASN A 88 19.10 0.07 5.78
N VAL A 89 18.29 1.09 5.54
CA VAL A 89 16.87 1.14 5.94
C VAL A 89 16.00 1.72 4.82
N CYS A 90 14.74 1.29 4.79
CA CYS A 90 13.75 1.86 3.91
C CYS A 90 13.16 3.14 4.53
N LYS A 91 13.22 4.27 3.82
CA LYS A 91 12.73 5.58 4.30
C LYS A 91 11.63 6.11 3.38
N PRO A 92 10.78 7.04 3.86
CA PRO A 92 9.93 7.83 2.97
C PRO A 92 10.75 8.47 1.86
N TYR A 93 10.25 8.39 0.63
CA TYR A 93 10.89 9.03 -0.51
C TYR A 93 10.91 10.56 -0.31
N SER A 94 12.07 11.17 -0.53
CA SER A 94 12.25 12.62 -0.62
C SER A 94 12.94 12.93 -1.93
N PRO A 95 12.36 13.77 -2.80
CA PRO A 95 13.11 14.34 -3.92
C PRO A 95 14.30 15.14 -3.36
N GLY A 96 15.45 15.03 -4.02
CA GLY A 96 16.62 15.86 -3.77
C GLY A 96 16.54 17.22 -4.44
#